data_AF-A0A7R9DNI7-F1
#
_entry.id   AF-A0A7R9DNI7-F1
#
_cell.length_a   1.000
_cell.length_b   1.000
_cell.length_c   1.000
_cell.angle_alpha   90.00
_cell.angle_beta   90.00
_cell.angle_gamma   90.00
#
_symmetry.space_group_name_H-M   'P 1'
#
loop_
_entity.id
_entity.type
_entity.pdbx_description
1 polymer ?
#
loop_
_entity_poly.entity_id
_entity_poly.type
_entity_poly.pdbx_seq_one_letter_code
_entity_poly.pdbx_strand_id
1 'polypeptide(L)'
;MFLPPQKLKDLKPGGKSQTNRQKALGKFLWFVSTGRNAMVVVLCAALAYFFSTMEQAPFLLTGKIDAGLPPLAPPPFTTTFGNNTLSFLNMCQHLGSGIAVVPIVSILGNVAIAKAFCE
;
A
#
# COMPACT_ATOMS: atom_id res chain seq x y z
N MET A 1 1.75 26.63 18.83
CA MET A 1 1.14 25.43 19.44
C MET A 1 0.28 24.75 18.37
N PHE A 2 0.89 23.89 17.55
CA PHE A 2 0.19 23.16 16.48
C PHE A 2 -0.39 21.87 17.07
N LEU A 3 -1.72 21.76 17.15
CA LEU A 3 -2.36 20.55 17.65
C LEU A 3 -2.37 19.46 16.57
N PRO A 4 -2.02 18.21 16.91
CA PRO A 4 -2.09 17.08 15.99
C PRO A 4 -3.55 16.83 15.56
N PRO A 5 -3.80 16.49 14.28
CA PRO A 5 -5.15 16.39 13.70
C PRO A 5 -6.06 15.33 14.36
N GLN A 6 -5.49 14.45 15.20
CA GLN A 6 -6.26 13.48 15.97
C GLN A 6 -7.04 14.11 17.14
N LYS A 7 -6.60 15.26 17.65
CA LYS A 7 -7.28 15.98 18.76
C LYS A 7 -8.50 16.79 18.34
N LEU A 8 -8.75 16.92 17.03
CA LEU A 8 -9.94 17.58 16.51
C LEU A 8 -11.19 16.68 16.55
N LYS A 9 -11.02 15.36 16.73
CA LYS A 9 -12.13 14.42 16.92
C LYS A 9 -12.77 14.50 18.32
N ASP A 10 -12.04 15.05 19.32
CA ASP A 10 -12.49 15.14 20.71
C ASP A 10 -13.24 16.45 21.05
N LEU A 11 -13.34 17.39 20.10
CA LEU A 11 -14.16 18.59 20.27
C LEU A 11 -15.63 18.24 20.06
N LYS A 12 -16.26 17.73 21.12
CA LYS A 12 -17.71 17.59 21.24
C LYS A 12 -18.32 19.02 21.24
N PRO A 13 -19.05 19.44 20.19
CA PRO A 13 -19.72 20.73 20.24
C PRO A 13 -20.86 20.60 21.26
N GLY A 14 -20.69 21.24 22.41
CA GLY A 14 -21.78 21.48 23.35
C GLY A 14 -22.83 22.32 22.65
N GLY A 15 -23.92 21.68 22.21
CA GLY A 15 -25.03 22.32 21.53
C GLY A 15 -26.04 21.28 21.06
N LYS A 16 -27.17 21.21 21.76
CA LYS A 16 -28.25 20.23 21.55
C LYS A 16 -28.88 20.41 20.16
N SER A 17 -29.18 19.30 19.47
CA SER A 17 -29.79 19.16 18.12
C SER A 17 -28.81 19.04 16.93
N GLN A 18 -28.35 17.81 16.65
CA GLN A 18 -27.58 17.46 15.46
C GLN A 18 -28.51 17.28 14.25
N THR A 19 -28.43 18.19 13.28
CA THR A 19 -29.10 18.08 11.97
C THR A 19 -28.53 16.89 11.18
N ASN A 20 -29.34 16.20 10.36
CA ASN A 20 -28.89 15.06 9.55
C ASN A 20 -27.62 15.34 8.71
N ARG A 21 -27.46 16.59 8.26
CA ARG A 21 -26.25 17.07 7.56
C ARG A 21 -24.98 17.04 8.43
N GLN A 22 -25.06 17.37 9.71
CA GLN A 22 -23.90 17.33 10.61
C GLN A 22 -23.46 15.90 10.92
N LYS A 23 -24.42 14.97 11.06
CA LYS A 23 -24.13 13.54 11.19
C LYS A 23 -23.50 12.96 9.93
N ALA A 24 -24.02 13.35 8.75
CA ALA A 24 -23.46 12.95 7.46
C ALA A 24 -22.04 13.49 7.26
N LEU A 25 -21.80 14.77 7.58
CA LEU A 25 -20.48 15.39 7.51
C LEU A 25 -19.49 14.74 8.50
N GLY A 26 -19.94 14.40 9.72
CA GLY A 26 -19.13 13.67 10.69
C GLY A 26 -18.72 12.27 10.21
N LYS A 27 -19.65 11.52 9.61
CA LYS A 27 -19.33 10.21 9.00
C LYS A 27 -18.37 10.35 7.80
N PHE A 28 -18.55 11.37 6.96
CA PHE A 28 -17.66 11.64 5.84
C PHE A 28 -16.25 12.00 6.31
N LEU A 29 -16.12 12.91 7.28
CA LEU A 29 -14.82 13.28 7.86
C LEU A 29 -14.15 12.11 8.59
N TRP A 30 -14.94 11.24 9.24
CA TRP A 30 -14.42 10.01 9.82
C TRP A 30 -13.90 9.05 8.75
N PHE A 31 -14.65 8.84 7.67
CA PHE A 31 -14.25 7.99 6.55
C PHE A 31 -12.98 8.54 5.86
N VAL A 32 -12.93 9.84 5.59
CA VAL A 32 -11.75 10.55 5.05
C VAL A 32 -10.55 10.41 5.97
N SER A 33 -10.75 10.52 7.28
CA SER A 33 -9.67 10.39 8.27
C SER A 33 -9.13 8.95 8.36
N THR A 34 -9.97 7.93 8.22
CA THR A 34 -9.56 6.53 8.25
C THR A 34 -8.91 6.11 6.92
N GLY A 35 -9.43 6.62 5.80
CA GLY A 35 -9.00 6.26 4.44
C GLY A 35 -7.90 7.14 3.84
N ARG A 36 -7.17 7.94 4.63
CA ARG A 36 -6.20 8.93 4.12
C ARG A 36 -5.25 8.34 3.07
N ASN A 37 -4.73 7.13 3.29
CA ASN A 37 -3.79 6.48 2.36
C ASN A 37 -4.44 6.16 1.01
N ALA A 38 -5.66 5.62 1.02
CA ALA A 38 -6.40 5.31 -0.20
C ALA A 38 -6.77 6.60 -0.96
N MET A 39 -7.15 7.66 -0.24
CA MET A 39 -7.48 8.94 -0.87
C MET A 39 -6.30 9.55 -1.60
N VAL A 40 -5.08 9.46 -1.05
CA VAL A 40 -3.87 9.96 -1.72
C VAL A 40 -3.65 9.23 -3.05
N VAL A 41 -3.82 7.90 -3.07
CA VAL A 41 -3.68 7.09 -4.29
C VAL A 41 -4.71 7.50 -5.35
N VAL A 42 -5.99 7.65 -4.96
CA VAL A 42 -7.07 8.03 -5.89
C VAL A 42 -6.85 9.44 -6.46
N LEU A 43 -6.46 10.40 -5.63
CA LEU A 43 -6.15 11.77 -6.08
C LEU A 43 -4.95 11.78 -7.03
N CYS A 44 -3.90 11.03 -6.71
CA CYS A 44 -2.73 10.90 -7.59
C CYS A 44 -3.11 10.27 -8.93
N ALA A 45 -3.95 9.23 -8.94
CA ALA A 45 -4.44 8.61 -10.16
C ALA A 45 -5.29 9.57 -11.02
N ALA A 46 -6.17 10.36 -10.40
CA ALA A 46 -6.95 11.38 -11.10
C ALA A 46 -6.05 12.46 -11.72
N LEU A 47 -5.06 12.96 -10.96
CA LEU A 47 -4.08 13.91 -11.48
C LEU A 47 -3.26 13.31 -12.63
N ALA A 48 -2.80 12.07 -12.49
CA ALA A 48 -2.07 11.37 -13.55
C ALA A 48 -2.91 11.25 -14.83
N TYR A 49 -4.21 11.01 -14.72
CA TYR A 49 -5.13 11.01 -15.86
C TYR A 49 -5.25 12.40 -16.51
N PHE A 50 -5.43 13.46 -15.71
CA PHE A 50 -5.45 14.83 -16.22
C PHE A 50 -4.14 15.21 -16.95
N PHE A 51 -2.99 14.88 -16.37
CA PHE A 51 -1.69 15.15 -17.03
C PHE A 51 -1.48 14.29 -18.28
N SER A 52 -1.99 13.06 -18.29
CA SER A 52 -1.96 12.20 -19.48
C SER A 52 -2.71 12.82 -20.66
N THR A 53 -3.76 13.61 -20.42
CA THR A 53 -4.49 14.32 -21.49
C THR A 53 -3.75 15.55 -22.05
N MET A 54 -2.74 16.06 -21.33
CA MET A 54 -1.95 17.23 -21.73
C MET A 54 -0.60 16.85 -22.35
N GLU A 55 -0.35 15.56 -22.63
CA GLU A 55 0.90 15.00 -23.19
C GLU A 55 2.19 15.34 -22.41
N GLN A 56 2.06 15.95 -21.24
CA GLN A 56 3.15 16.25 -20.31
C GLN A 56 2.98 15.38 -19.06
N ALA A 57 3.52 14.17 -19.12
CA ALA A 57 3.58 13.28 -17.96
C ALA A 57 5.00 13.35 -17.33
N PRO A 58 5.23 14.16 -16.29
CA PRO A 58 6.50 14.19 -15.57
C PRO A 58 6.71 12.99 -14.63
N PHE A 59 5.79 12.00 -14.64
CA PHE A 59 5.79 10.83 -13.77
C PHE A 59 5.75 9.54 -14.58
N LEU A 60 6.42 8.51 -14.09
CA LEU A 60 6.36 7.17 -14.68
C LEU A 60 4.99 6.55 -14.32
N LEU A 61 4.10 6.41 -15.30
CA LEU A 61 2.83 5.72 -15.11
C LEU A 61 3.07 4.23 -14.89
N THR A 62 2.27 3.61 -14.02
CA THR A 62 2.25 2.16 -13.87
C THR A 62 1.94 1.53 -15.23
N GLY A 63 2.76 0.55 -15.65
CA GLY A 63 2.57 -0.16 -16.90
C GLY A 63 1.23 -0.90 -16.98
N LYS A 64 0.94 -1.51 -18.13
CA LYS A 64 -0.29 -2.29 -18.32
C LYS A 64 -0.37 -3.41 -17.27
N ILE A 65 -1.46 -3.42 -16.51
CA ILE A 65 -1.76 -4.48 -15.54
C ILE A 65 -2.62 -5.51 -16.25
N ASP A 66 -2.10 -6.73 -16.41
CA ASP A 66 -2.86 -7.82 -16.99
C ASP A 66 -3.98 -8.26 -16.04
N ALA A 67 -5.17 -8.46 -16.59
CA ALA A 67 -6.33 -8.89 -15.82
C ALA A 67 -6.33 -10.42 -15.68
N GLY A 68 -6.45 -10.91 -14.45
CA GLY A 68 -6.60 -12.34 -14.17
C GLY A 68 -5.71 -12.83 -13.02
N LEU A 69 -5.87 -14.11 -12.68
CA LEU A 69 -4.97 -14.80 -11.77
C LEU A 69 -3.71 -15.24 -12.54
N PRO A 70 -2.49 -15.07 -11.99
CA PRO A 70 -1.32 -15.68 -12.60
C PRO A 70 -1.50 -17.21 -12.69
N PRO A 71 -1.00 -17.86 -13.76
CA PRO A 71 -1.09 -19.30 -13.88
C PRO A 71 -0.38 -19.98 -12.70
N LEU A 72 -1.04 -20.97 -12.09
CA LEU A 72 -0.44 -21.77 -11.03
C LEU A 72 0.61 -22.70 -11.65
N ALA A 73 1.87 -22.34 -11.49
CA ALA A 73 3.00 -23.14 -11.92
C ALA A 73 3.95 -23.39 -10.74
N PRO A 74 4.49 -24.61 -10.58
CA PRO A 74 5.53 -24.86 -9.60
C PRO A 74 6.79 -24.04 -9.95
N PRO A 75 7.59 -23.63 -8.96
CA PRO A 75 8.83 -22.91 -9.23
C PRO A 75 9.79 -23.79 -10.07
N PRO A 76 10.46 -23.24 -11.09
CA PRO A 76 11.41 -23.99 -11.89
C PRO A 76 12.67 -24.30 -11.07
N PHE A 77 13.03 -25.58 -10.94
CA PHE A 77 14.27 -26.01 -10.27
C PHE A 77 15.52 -25.86 -11.16
N THR A 78 15.33 -25.56 -12.44
CA THR A 78 16.37 -25.28 -13.42
C THR A 78 15.85 -24.22 -14.38
N THR A 79 16.66 -23.19 -14.65
CA THR A 79 16.30 -22.14 -15.61
C THR A 79 17.46 -21.89 -16.56
N THR A 80 17.18 -21.81 -17.86
CA THR A 80 18.18 -21.41 -18.85
C THR A 80 18.15 -19.89 -18.98
N PHE A 81 19.23 -19.22 -18.62
CA PHE A 81 19.38 -17.78 -18.78
C PHE A 81 20.56 -17.50 -19.72
N GLY A 82 20.26 -17.12 -20.97
CA GLY A 82 21.26 -17.06 -22.04
C GLY A 82 21.73 -18.46 -22.47
N ASN A 83 23.05 -18.68 -22.55
CA ASN A 83 23.68 -19.95 -22.96
C ASN A 83 24.11 -20.84 -21.76
N ASN A 84 23.64 -20.51 -20.55
CA ASN A 84 23.98 -21.23 -19.32
C ASN A 84 22.73 -21.79 -18.64
N THR A 85 22.80 -23.04 -18.23
CA THR A 85 21.76 -23.71 -17.43
C THR A 85 22.02 -23.43 -15.95
N LEU A 86 21.17 -22.61 -15.33
CA LEU A 86 21.24 -22.32 -13.90
C LEU A 86 20.54 -23.43 -13.12
N SER A 87 21.33 -24.21 -12.38
CA SER A 87 20.84 -25.15 -11.37
C SER A 87 20.32 -24.41 -10.12
N PHE A 88 19.45 -25.06 -9.34
CA PHE A 88 18.88 -24.55 -8.09
C PHE A 88 19.93 -23.95 -7.13
N LEU A 89 21.09 -24.60 -6.99
CA LEU A 89 22.15 -24.08 -6.10
C LEU A 89 22.70 -22.73 -6.57
N ASN A 90 22.89 -22.56 -7.88
CA ASN A 90 23.33 -21.29 -8.48
C ASN A 90 22.25 -20.22 -8.30
N MET A 91 20.97 -20.59 -8.39
CA MET A 91 19.86 -19.67 -8.10
C MET A 91 19.90 -19.21 -6.63
N CYS A 92 20.11 -20.14 -5.69
CA CYS A 92 20.23 -19.81 -4.27
C CYS A 92 21.46 -18.93 -3.96
N GLN A 93 22.60 -19.21 -4.59
CA GLN A 93 23.80 -18.38 -4.46
C GLN A 93 23.59 -16.97 -5.02
N HIS A 94 22.81 -16.83 -6.10
CA HIS A 94 22.44 -15.54 -6.66
C HIS A 94 21.54 -14.72 -5.72
N LEU A 95 20.61 -15.38 -5.01
CA LEU A 95 19.81 -14.73 -3.96
C LEU A 95 20.64 -14.37 -2.72
N GLY A 96 21.74 -15.10 -2.47
CA GLY A 96 22.72 -14.80 -1.44
C GLY A 96 22.12 -14.74 -0.03
N SER A 97 22.46 -13.69 0.73
CA SER A 97 21.94 -13.47 2.08
C SER A 97 20.44 -13.16 2.13
N GLY A 98 19.82 -12.81 1.00
CA GLY A 98 18.38 -12.53 0.90
C GLY A 98 17.52 -13.71 1.37
N ILE A 99 18.01 -14.94 1.19
CA ILE A 99 17.32 -16.16 1.64
C ILE A 99 17.13 -16.18 3.17
N ALA A 100 18.10 -15.67 3.93
CA ALA A 100 18.01 -15.59 5.39
C ALA A 100 17.29 -14.31 5.85
N VAL A 101 17.54 -13.18 5.17
CA VAL A 101 17.00 -11.88 5.58
C VAL A 101 15.48 -11.80 5.40
N VAL A 102 14.94 -12.31 4.29
CA VAL A 102 13.51 -12.21 3.97
C VAL A 102 12.62 -12.85 5.05
N PRO A 103 12.87 -14.10 5.50
CA PRO A 103 12.10 -14.70 6.60
C PRO A 103 12.25 -13.95 7.93
N ILE A 104 13.46 -13.48 8.26
CA ILE A 104 13.71 -12.74 9.51
C ILE A 104 12.88 -11.45 9.53
N VAL A 105 12.94 -10.67 8.46
CA VAL A 105 12.15 -9.42 8.34
C VAL A 105 10.66 -9.72 8.36
N SER A 106 10.21 -10.81 7.73
CA SER A 106 8.81 -11.23 7.76
C SER A 106 8.32 -11.54 9.19
N ILE A 107 9.09 -12.30 9.97
CA ILE A 107 8.73 -12.63 11.36
C ILE A 107 8.71 -11.36 12.22
N LEU A 108 9.75 -10.52 12.12
CA LEU A 108 9.84 -9.27 12.89
C LEU A 108 8.67 -8.33 12.57
N GLY A 109 8.30 -8.20 11.30
CA GLY A 109 7.14 -7.41 10.88
C GLY A 109 5.85 -7.93 11.47
N ASN A 110 5.60 -9.25 11.39
CA ASN A 110 4.40 -9.85 11.94
C ASN A 110 4.31 -9.69 13.47
N VAL A 111 5.42 -9.88 14.19
CA VAL A 111 5.48 -9.70 15.65
C VAL A 111 5.25 -8.23 16.03
N ALA A 112 5.86 -7.28 15.32
CA ALA A 112 5.68 -5.86 15.58
C ALA A 112 4.21 -5.43 15.40
N ILE A 113 3.55 -5.89 14.34
CA ILE A 113 2.13 -5.63 14.08
C ILE A 113 1.28 -6.24 15.20
N ALA A 114 1.51 -7.52 15.53
CA ALA A 114 0.77 -8.20 16.59
C ALA A 114 0.91 -7.46 17.93
N LYS A 115 2.12 -7.02 18.28
CA LYS A 115 2.37 -6.28 19.53
C LYS A 115 1.67 -4.93 19.55
N ALA A 116 1.66 -4.20 18.43
CA ALA A 116 0.98 -2.90 18.32
C ALA A 116 -0.55 -2.97 18.44
N PHE A 117 -1.15 -4.15 18.24
CA PHE A 117 -2.60 -4.36 18.38
C PHE A 117 -3.01 -5.04 19.70
N CYS A 118 -2.06 -5.63 20.43
CA CYS A 118 -2.30 -6.29 21.73
C CYS A 118 -2.01 -5.37 22.92
N GLU A 119 -1.54 -4.14 22.69
CA GLU A 119 -1.25 -3.11 23.68
C GLU A 119 -2.39 -2.10 23.77
#